data_AF-A0A9P8NV13-F1
#
_entry.id   AF-A0A9P8NV13-F1
#
_cell.length_a   1.000
_cell.length_b   1.000
_cell.length_c   1.000
_cell.angle_alpha   90.00
_cell.angle_beta   90.00
_cell.angle_gamma   90.00
#
_symmetry.space_group_name_H-M   'P 1'
#
loop_
_entity.id
_entity.type
_entity.pdbx_description
1 polymer ?
#
loop_
_entity_poly.entity_id
_entity_poly.type
_entity_poly.pdbx_seq_one_letter_code
_entity_poly.pdbx_strand_id
1 'polypeptide(L)'
;MYSILFNDYGKIWRESPTAVNELFAFGTIADYKANKQLIGPLDENQLLKLRQLTLMSVVKQGLMTFDQVSMLLDLDYNDIIKTLTVLARSPLLELEIDELGQTVKFIRASSRDIWVQGDPSPSFTKPITIELLQKELNYGNDASTPKLKRRLES
;
A
#
# COMPACT_ATOMS: atom_id res chain seq x y z
N MET A 1 21.56 -14.83 -26.35
CA MET A 1 22.89 -14.17 -26.28
C MET A 1 22.61 -12.68 -26.15
N TYR A 2 22.76 -12.12 -24.95
CA TYR A 2 22.43 -10.71 -24.72
C TYR A 2 23.61 -9.85 -25.17
N SER A 3 23.41 -9.06 -26.21
CA SER A 3 24.37 -8.06 -26.69
C SER A 3 24.16 -6.76 -25.93
N ILE A 4 25.08 -6.46 -25.00
CA ILE A 4 25.17 -5.14 -24.37
C ILE A 4 25.76 -4.20 -25.42
N LEU A 5 24.93 -3.30 -25.96
CA LEU A 5 25.37 -2.25 -26.88
C LEU A 5 25.67 -0.99 -26.07
N PHE A 6 26.96 -0.70 -25.89
CA PHE A 6 27.44 0.62 -25.47
C PHE A 6 27.49 1.54 -26.70
N ASN A 7 27.15 2.82 -26.53
CA ASN A 7 27.44 3.86 -27.51
C ASN A 7 28.40 4.92 -26.93
N ASP A 8 29.09 5.61 -27.83
CA ASP A 8 30.29 6.43 -27.57
C ASP A 8 30.08 7.73 -26.75
N TYR A 9 28.94 7.88 -26.05
CA TYR A 9 28.60 9.09 -25.29
C TYR A 9 28.23 8.87 -23.81
N GLY A 10 28.52 7.72 -23.22
CA GLY A 10 28.55 7.56 -21.75
C GLY A 10 27.22 7.80 -21.02
N LYS A 11 26.06 7.72 -21.69
CA LYS A 11 24.75 7.77 -21.02
C LYS A 11 24.14 6.37 -20.90
N ILE A 12 23.96 5.98 -19.63
CA ILE A 12 23.34 4.75 -19.18
C ILE A 12 21.88 4.71 -19.64
N TRP A 13 21.47 3.66 -20.33
CA TRP A 13 20.05 3.39 -20.57
C TRP A 13 19.37 3.15 -19.22
N ARG A 14 18.49 4.05 -18.77
CA ARG A 14 17.40 3.61 -17.88
C ARG A 14 16.37 2.99 -18.79
N GLU A 15 16.36 1.67 -18.90
CA GLU A 15 15.15 0.96 -19.33
C GLU A 15 14.00 1.49 -18.47
N SER A 16 12.87 1.84 -19.10
CA SER A 16 11.69 2.26 -18.33
C SER A 16 11.41 1.19 -17.28
N PRO A 17 11.29 1.53 -15.99
CA PRO A 17 10.99 0.53 -14.98
C PRO A 17 9.71 -0.20 -15.38
N THR A 18 9.75 -1.54 -15.28
CA THR A 18 8.56 -2.35 -15.55
C THR A 18 7.45 -1.94 -14.58
N ALA A 19 6.18 -2.07 -14.98
CA ALA A 19 5.04 -1.71 -14.12
C ALA A 19 5.08 -2.39 -12.74
N VAL A 20 5.64 -3.60 -12.67
CA VAL A 20 5.89 -4.34 -11.42
C VAL A 20 6.95 -3.63 -10.55
N ASN A 21 8.07 -3.18 -11.14
CA ASN A 21 9.10 -2.46 -10.40
C ASN A 21 8.59 -1.11 -9.90
N GLU A 22 7.81 -0.39 -10.71
CA GLU A 22 7.16 0.86 -10.29
C GLU A 22 6.19 0.64 -9.13
N LEU A 23 5.41 -0.44 -9.17
CA LEU A 23 4.50 -0.82 -8.08
C LEU A 23 5.28 -1.05 -6.77
N PHE A 24 6.37 -1.81 -6.79
CA PHE A 24 7.14 -2.08 -5.58
C PHE A 24 7.89 -0.85 -5.06
N ALA A 25 8.30 0.05 -5.94
CA ALA A 25 8.97 1.28 -5.53
C ALA A 25 8.00 2.31 -4.93
N PHE A 26 6.81 2.45 -5.51
CA PHE A 26 5.93 3.60 -5.23
C PHE A 26 4.48 3.23 -4.93
N GLY A 27 4.00 2.08 -5.39
CA GLY A 27 2.62 1.66 -5.26
C GLY A 27 2.30 0.93 -3.95
N THR A 28 1.01 0.69 -3.76
CA THR A 28 0.43 0.00 -2.60
C THR A 28 -0.32 -1.25 -3.06
N ILE A 29 -0.82 -2.03 -2.10
CA ILE A 29 -1.76 -3.13 -2.40
C ILE A 29 -3.00 -2.64 -3.15
N ALA A 30 -3.53 -1.46 -2.82
CA ALA A 30 -4.67 -0.90 -3.52
C ALA A 30 -4.34 -0.59 -5.00
N ASP A 31 -3.14 -0.05 -5.27
CA ASP A 31 -2.68 0.21 -6.63
C ASP A 31 -2.52 -1.09 -7.43
N TYR A 32 -2.03 -2.15 -6.80
CA TYR A 32 -1.98 -3.47 -7.41
C TYR A 32 -3.37 -3.98 -7.79
N LYS A 33 -4.36 -3.87 -6.88
CA LYS A 33 -5.74 -4.30 -7.17
C LYS A 33 -6.34 -3.52 -8.33
N ALA A 34 -6.13 -2.21 -8.37
CA ALA A 34 -6.63 -1.35 -9.44
C ALA A 34 -5.99 -1.65 -10.80
N ASN A 35 -4.73 -2.08 -10.82
CA ASN A 35 -3.93 -2.27 -12.04
C ASN A 35 -3.57 -3.74 -12.30
N LYS A 36 -4.27 -4.69 -11.68
CA LYS A 36 -3.93 -6.13 -11.70
C LYS A 36 -3.81 -6.70 -13.11
N GLN A 37 -4.62 -6.22 -14.06
CA GLN A 37 -4.58 -6.65 -15.46
C GLN A 37 -3.28 -6.25 -16.16
N LEU A 38 -2.70 -5.09 -15.81
CA LEU A 38 -1.46 -4.59 -16.38
C LEU A 38 -0.22 -5.22 -15.71
N ILE A 39 -0.29 -5.43 -14.40
CA ILE A 39 0.82 -5.93 -13.58
C ILE A 39 0.97 -7.45 -13.71
N GLY A 40 -0.14 -8.17 -13.90
CA GLY A 40 -0.16 -9.63 -13.84
C GLY A 40 -0.24 -10.16 -12.40
N PRO A 41 -0.36 -11.49 -12.23
CA PRO A 41 -0.46 -12.09 -10.90
C PRO A 41 0.88 -12.04 -10.15
N LEU A 42 0.84 -11.58 -8.90
CA LEU A 42 1.95 -11.69 -7.95
C LEU A 42 1.83 -12.97 -7.12
N ASP A 43 2.96 -13.60 -6.81
CA ASP A 43 3.00 -14.73 -5.89
C ASP A 43 2.83 -14.28 -4.42
N GLU A 44 2.68 -15.24 -3.50
CA GLU A 44 2.43 -14.95 -2.08
C GLU A 44 3.56 -14.15 -1.41
N ASN A 45 4.82 -14.42 -1.78
CA ASN A 45 5.97 -13.70 -1.23
C ASN A 45 6.03 -12.27 -1.75
N GLN A 46 5.72 -12.07 -3.03
CA GLN A 46 5.61 -10.77 -3.67
C GLN A 46 4.46 -9.96 -3.06
N LEU A 47 3.30 -10.58 -2.80
CA LEU A 47 2.17 -9.94 -2.11
C LEU A 47 2.52 -9.55 -0.68
N LEU A 48 3.19 -10.45 0.07
CA LEU A 48 3.66 -10.15 1.42
C LEU A 48 4.62 -8.94 1.43
N LYS A 49 5.56 -8.90 0.49
CA LYS A 49 6.47 -7.77 0.31
C LYS A 49 5.71 -6.48 -0.01
N LEU A 50 4.72 -6.53 -0.89
CA LEU A 50 3.91 -5.35 -1.23
C LEU A 50 3.07 -4.86 -0.04
N ARG A 51 2.53 -5.77 0.78
CA ARG A 51 1.86 -5.44 2.05
C ARG A 51 2.80 -4.75 3.02
N GLN A 52 4.02 -5.27 3.17
CA GLN A 52 5.05 -4.64 3.99
C GLN A 52 5.33 -3.20 3.53
N LEU A 53 5.55 -3.01 2.23
CA LEU A 53 5.82 -1.69 1.64
C LEU A 53 4.63 -0.74 1.77
N THR A 54 3.40 -1.28 1.70
CA THR A 54 2.17 -0.51 1.94
C THR A 54 2.13 0.01 3.38
N LEU A 55 2.41 -0.84 4.38
CA LEU A 55 2.51 -0.39 5.78
C LEU A 55 3.60 0.66 5.95
N MET A 56 4.78 0.45 5.37
CA MET A 56 5.89 1.41 5.45
C MET A 56 5.55 2.77 4.84
N SER A 57 4.68 2.81 3.83
CA SER A 57 4.25 4.06 3.18
C SER A 57 3.13 4.78 3.92
N VAL A 58 2.22 4.05 4.55
CA VAL A 58 0.98 4.60 5.13
C VAL A 58 1.13 4.83 6.64
N VAL A 59 1.81 3.93 7.34
CA VAL A 59 1.87 3.91 8.79
C VAL A 59 3.19 4.52 9.26
N LYS A 60 3.11 5.75 9.77
CA LYS A 60 4.27 6.40 10.39
C LYS A 60 4.50 5.86 11.80
N GLN A 61 3.53 6.07 12.68
CA GLN A 61 3.45 5.57 14.06
C GLN A 61 1.97 5.61 14.50
N GLY A 62 1.54 4.70 15.36
CA GLY A 62 0.20 4.76 15.95
C GLY A 62 -0.44 3.41 16.21
N LEU A 63 -1.65 3.44 16.75
CA LEU A 63 -2.47 2.27 17.04
C LEU A 63 -3.49 2.08 15.91
N MET A 64 -3.63 0.85 15.42
CA MET A 64 -4.65 0.46 14.45
C MET A 64 -5.39 -0.78 14.92
N THR A 65 -6.66 -0.90 14.57
CA THR A 65 -7.43 -2.13 14.79
C THR A 65 -7.10 -3.18 13.72
N PHE A 66 -7.36 -4.44 14.00
CA PHE A 66 -7.22 -5.51 13.00
C PHE A 66 -8.08 -5.25 11.75
N ASP A 67 -9.30 -4.74 11.90
CA ASP A 67 -10.15 -4.37 10.75
C ASP A 67 -9.50 -3.32 9.86
N GLN A 68 -8.90 -2.28 10.44
CA GLN A 68 -8.19 -1.24 9.69
C GLN A 68 -7.02 -1.82 8.91
N VAL A 69 -6.26 -2.73 9.52
CA VAL A 69 -5.12 -3.39 8.88
C VAL A 69 -5.58 -4.36 7.79
N SER A 70 -6.65 -5.12 8.03
CA SER A 70 -7.26 -6.03 7.05
C SER A 70 -7.66 -5.28 5.79
N MET A 71 -8.36 -4.16 5.93
CA MET A 71 -8.76 -3.31 4.81
C MET A 71 -7.54 -2.71 4.09
N LEU A 72 -6.55 -2.22 4.85
CA LEU A 72 -5.35 -1.62 4.28
C LEU A 72 -4.51 -2.61 3.47
N LEU A 73 -4.41 -3.86 3.93
CA LEU A 73 -3.53 -4.88 3.35
C LEU A 73 -4.24 -5.89 2.45
N ASP A 74 -5.55 -5.74 2.28
CA ASP A 74 -6.40 -6.69 1.58
C ASP A 74 -6.15 -8.12 2.08
N LEU A 75 -6.41 -8.31 3.37
CA LEU A 75 -6.24 -9.57 4.08
C LEU A 75 -7.55 -10.01 4.69
N ASP A 76 -7.84 -11.30 4.61
CA ASP A 76 -8.91 -11.90 5.39
C ASP A 76 -8.57 -11.84 6.88
N TYR A 77 -9.60 -11.72 7.71
CA TYR A 77 -9.43 -11.55 9.16
C TYR A 77 -8.58 -12.66 9.80
N ASN A 78 -8.76 -13.90 9.32
CA ASN A 78 -8.04 -15.07 9.81
C ASN A 78 -6.53 -15.04 9.50
N ASP A 79 -6.11 -14.27 8.50
CA ASP A 79 -4.71 -14.18 8.06
C ASP A 79 -3.97 -12.98 8.67
N ILE A 80 -4.67 -12.09 9.38
CA ILE A 80 -4.08 -10.88 9.96
C ILE A 80 -2.94 -11.23 10.92
N ILE A 81 -3.22 -12.04 11.95
CA ILE A 81 -2.23 -12.39 12.98
C ILE A 81 -1.02 -13.08 12.36
N LYS A 82 -1.26 -14.04 11.48
CA LYS A 82 -0.19 -14.76 10.76
C LYS A 82 0.68 -13.78 9.97
N THR A 83 0.06 -12.88 9.21
CA THR A 83 0.76 -11.91 8.38
C THR A 83 1.53 -10.89 9.23
N LEU A 84 0.90 -10.30 10.25
CA LEU A 84 1.54 -9.35 11.16
C LEU A 84 2.72 -9.99 11.90
N THR A 85 2.60 -11.25 12.33
CA THR A 85 3.70 -11.99 12.98
C THR A 85 4.89 -12.16 12.05
N VAL A 86 4.66 -12.43 10.76
CA VAL A 86 5.74 -12.51 9.77
C VAL A 86 6.37 -11.14 9.53
N LEU A 87 5.55 -10.09 9.42
CA LEU A 87 6.03 -8.71 9.21
C LEU A 87 6.83 -8.17 10.40
N ALA A 88 6.44 -8.51 11.63
CA ALA A 88 7.14 -8.14 12.87
C ALA A 88 8.56 -8.71 12.98
N ARG A 89 8.87 -9.78 12.22
CA ARG A 89 10.23 -10.36 12.17
C ARG A 89 11.18 -9.57 11.27
N SER A 90 10.66 -8.64 10.47
CA SER A 90 11.47 -7.83 9.58
C SER A 90 12.04 -6.62 10.33
N PRO A 91 13.33 -6.27 10.15
CA PRO A 91 13.90 -5.07 10.75
C PRO A 91 13.33 -3.77 10.17
N LEU A 92 12.51 -3.85 9.11
CA LEU A 92 11.93 -2.68 8.45
C LEU A 92 10.67 -2.16 9.15
N LEU A 93 10.01 -2.99 9.97
CA LEU A 93 8.78 -2.66 10.69
C LEU A 93 8.88 -3.15 12.13
N GLU A 94 8.63 -2.25 13.07
CA GLU A 94 8.55 -2.54 14.49
C GLU A 94 7.11 -2.34 14.95
N LEU A 95 6.50 -3.41 15.46
CA LEU A 95 5.09 -3.41 15.86
C LEU A 95 4.85 -4.32 17.08
N GLU A 96 3.84 -3.95 17.87
CA GLU A 96 3.32 -4.72 19.00
C GLU A 96 1.89 -5.17 18.67
N ILE A 97 1.61 -6.48 18.80
CA ILE A 97 0.29 -7.07 18.50
C ILE A 97 -0.42 -7.35 19.82
N ASP A 98 -1.63 -6.82 19.99
CA ASP A 98 -2.55 -7.18 21.06
C ASP A 98 -3.73 -7.94 20.45
N GLU A 99 -3.68 -9.27 20.54
CA GLU A 99 -4.70 -10.15 19.99
C GLU A 99 -6.03 -10.06 20.76
N LEU A 100 -5.98 -9.87 22.08
CA LEU A 100 -7.18 -9.76 22.92
C LEU A 100 -7.90 -8.43 22.67
N GLY A 101 -7.13 -7.35 22.54
CA GLY A 101 -7.63 -6.02 22.18
C GLY A 101 -7.94 -5.86 20.70
N GLN A 102 -7.56 -6.82 19.85
CA GLN A 102 -7.66 -6.75 18.39
C GLN A 102 -7.00 -5.50 17.79
N THR A 103 -5.83 -5.14 18.31
CA THR A 103 -5.07 -3.98 17.87
C THR A 103 -3.62 -4.31 17.57
N VAL A 104 -3.02 -3.47 16.74
CA VAL A 104 -1.58 -3.44 16.49
C VAL A 104 -1.08 -2.01 16.67
N LYS A 105 0.01 -1.88 17.42
CA LYS A 105 0.70 -0.62 17.63
C LYS A 105 1.96 -0.62 16.79
N PHE A 106 2.04 0.30 15.85
CA PHE A 106 3.21 0.52 15.01
C PHE A 106 4.13 1.51 15.69
N ILE A 107 5.33 1.03 16.06
CA ILE A 107 6.34 1.80 16.77
C ILE A 107 7.24 2.52 15.78
N ARG A 108 7.65 1.82 14.73
CA ARG A 108 8.57 2.34 13.72
C ARG A 108 8.36 1.65 12.38
N ALA A 109 8.47 2.43 11.31
CA ALA A 109 8.64 1.93 9.95
C ALA A 109 9.86 2.57 9.30
N SER A 110 10.63 1.79 8.55
CA SER A 110 11.69 2.31 7.69
C SER A 110 11.09 3.04 6.48
N SER A 111 11.80 4.04 5.97
CA SER A 111 11.35 4.74 4.75
C SER A 111 11.42 3.77 3.57
N ARG A 112 10.32 3.73 2.80
CA ARG A 112 10.28 3.03 1.51
C ARG A 112 11.04 3.78 0.43
N ASP A 113 10.96 5.10 0.46
CA ASP A 113 11.37 5.91 -0.68
C ASP A 113 12.86 6.26 -0.64
N ILE A 114 13.51 6.15 -1.81
CA ILE A 114 14.88 6.58 -2.10
C ILE A 114 14.87 7.70 -3.15
N TRP A 115 14.29 8.85 -2.82
CA TRP A 115 14.22 9.96 -3.79
C TRP A 115 15.59 10.58 -4.03
N VAL A 116 16.01 10.65 -5.30
CA VAL A 116 17.09 11.52 -5.77
C VAL A 116 16.44 12.75 -6.39
N GLN A 117 16.91 13.95 -6.04
CA GLN A 117 16.38 15.20 -6.58
C GLN A 117 16.44 15.20 -8.12
N GLY A 118 15.29 15.36 -8.80
CA GLY A 118 15.20 15.51 -10.26
C GLY A 118 14.58 14.33 -11.03
N ASP A 119 14.18 13.25 -10.36
CA ASP A 119 13.50 12.12 -11.01
C ASP A 119 12.02 12.46 -11.38
N PRO A 120 11.49 11.93 -12.51
CA PRO A 120 10.11 12.13 -12.91
C PRO A 120 9.14 11.53 -11.88
N SER A 121 7.96 12.16 -11.73
CA SER A 121 6.93 11.71 -10.79
C SER A 121 6.39 10.33 -11.19
N PRO A 122 6.36 9.33 -10.28
CA PRO A 122 5.89 7.99 -10.61
C PRO A 122 4.38 7.90 -10.78
N SER A 123 3.96 6.91 -11.58
CA SER A 123 2.57 6.62 -11.95
C SER A 123 1.66 6.29 -10.74
N PHE A 124 2.23 5.81 -9.63
CA PHE A 124 1.51 5.30 -8.45
C PHE A 124 1.49 6.27 -7.25
N THR A 125 1.51 7.58 -7.49
CA THR A 125 1.73 8.59 -6.43
C THR A 125 0.50 9.04 -5.65
N LYS A 126 -0.66 8.40 -5.76
CA LYS A 126 -1.81 8.83 -4.94
C LYS A 126 -1.60 8.38 -3.48
N PRO A 127 -1.38 9.31 -2.53
CA PRO A 127 -1.16 8.91 -1.15
C PRO A 127 -2.49 8.39 -0.58
N ILE A 128 -2.52 7.13 -0.16
CA ILE A 128 -3.59 6.65 0.73
C ILE A 128 -3.23 7.14 2.12
N THR A 129 -3.92 8.18 2.59
CA THR A 129 -3.74 8.68 3.95
C THR A 129 -4.63 7.94 4.92
N ILE A 130 -4.21 7.88 6.20
CA ILE A 130 -5.04 7.34 7.28
C ILE A 130 -6.40 8.08 7.36
N GLU A 131 -6.43 9.37 7.02
CA GLU A 131 -7.66 10.17 6.92
C GLU A 131 -8.64 9.66 5.86
N LEU A 132 -8.13 9.18 4.71
CA LEU A 132 -8.95 8.56 3.66
C LEU A 132 -9.55 7.23 4.16
N LEU A 133 -8.77 6.41 4.88
CA LEU A 133 -9.26 5.17 5.47
C LEU A 133 -10.29 5.42 6.58
N GLN A 134 -10.06 6.41 7.45
CA GLN A 134 -10.99 6.80 8.50
C GLN A 134 -12.32 7.34 7.94
N LYS A 135 -12.28 8.05 6.81
CA LYS A 135 -13.48 8.54 6.14
C LYS A 135 -14.34 7.39 5.59
N GLU A 136 -13.73 6.38 4.98
CA GLU A 136 -14.43 5.18 4.49
C GLU A 136 -15.03 4.37 5.65
N LEU A 137 -14.33 4.28 6.80
CA LEU A 137 -14.83 3.59 8.01
C LEU A 137 -16.00 4.34 8.68
N ASN A 138 -15.99 5.67 8.67
CA ASN A 138 -17.05 6.48 9.27
C ASN A 138 -18.32 6.55 8.40
N TYR A 139 -18.24 6.20 7.11
CA TYR A 139 -19.41 6.16 6.21
C TYR A 139 -20.48 5.12 6.61
N GLY A 140 -20.15 4.20 7.53
CA GLY A 140 -21.08 3.21 8.08
C GLY A 140 -21.81 3.63 9.36
N ASN A 141 -21.47 4.77 9.97
CA ASN A 141 -21.97 5.15 11.30
C ASN A 141 -22.85 6.42 11.34
N ASP A 142 -23.03 7.10 10.21
CA ASP A 142 -23.97 8.22 10.13
C ASP A 142 -25.40 7.71 9.89
N ALA A 143 -26.14 7.57 10.99
CA ALA A 143 -27.59 7.49 11.02
C ALA A 143 -28.26 8.82 10.61
N SER A 144 -27.84 9.41 9.49
CA SER A 144 -28.43 10.61 8.92
C SER A 144 -28.55 10.44 7.40
N THR A 145 -29.58 9.70 6.98
CA THR A 145 -30.11 9.82 5.62
C THR A 145 -31.17 10.94 5.59
N PRO A 146 -30.94 12.09 4.94
CA PRO A 146 -32.03 12.91 4.46
C PRO A 146 -32.33 12.54 3.01
N LYS A 147 -33.34 11.67 2.87
CA LYS A 147 -34.40 11.71 1.85
C LYS A 147 -34.00 12.17 0.43
N LEU A 148 -33.91 11.20 -0.47
CA LEU A 148 -34.38 11.34 -1.86
C LEU A 148 -35.79 11.97 -1.87
N LYS A 149 -35.90 13.28 -2.13
CA LYS A 149 -37.13 13.91 -2.61
C LYS A 149 -36.84 15.08 -3.53
N ARG A 150 -37.51 15.01 -4.69
CA ARG A 150 -37.80 16.03 -5.71
C ARG A 150 -36.76 16.20 -6.83
N ARG A 151 -37.00 15.47 -7.92
CA ARG A 151 -36.89 16.07 -9.26
C ARG A 151 -38.32 16.48 -9.65
N LEU A 152 -38.48 17.78 -9.86
CA LEU A 152 -39.72 18.46 -10.19
C LEU A 152 -40.23 18.02 -11.56
N GLU A 153 -41.55 17.86 -11.65
CA GLU A 153 -42.32 18.05 -12.86
C GLU A 153 -42.23 19.52 -13.28
N SER A 154 -41.90 19.74 -14.56
CA SER A 154 -42.34 20.86 -15.38
C SER A 154 -42.08 20.51 -16.83
#